data_AF-A0A946I7F6-F1
#
_entry.id   AF-A0A946I7F6-F1
#
_cell.length_a   1.000
_cell.length_b   1.000
_cell.length_c   1.000
_cell.angle_alpha   90.00
_cell.angle_beta   90.00
_cell.angle_gamma   90.00
#
_symmetry.space_group_name_H-M   'P 1'
#
loop_
_entity.id
_entity.type
_entity.pdbx_description
1 polymer ?
#
loop_
_entity_poly.entity_id
_entity_poly.type
_entity_poly.pdbx_seq_one_letter_code
_entity_poly.pdbx_strand_id
1 'polypeptide(L)' 'IKVAKKTKTKVGICGQGPSDYPDFAQFLVEEGIDTISVTPDSMLKTIKAIAKIENK' A
#
# COMPACT_ATOMS: atom_id res chain seq x y z
N ILE A 1 8.94 -4.33 6.20
CA ILE A 1 9.29 -3.47 5.05
C ILE A 1 10.74 -2.97 5.14
N LYS A 2 11.13 -2.19 6.16
CA LYS A 2 12.51 -1.68 6.33
C LYS A 2 13.62 -2.74 6.21
N VAL A 3 13.47 -3.92 6.81
CA VAL A 3 14.45 -5.02 6.69
C VAL A 3 14.53 -5.54 5.25
N ALA A 4 13.39 -5.79 4.62
CA ALA A 4 13.33 -6.27 3.24
C ALA A 4 13.92 -5.27 2.23
N LYS A 5 13.73 -3.96 2.45
CA LYS A 5 14.41 -2.92 1.66
C LYS A 5 15.93 -3.02 1.76
N LYS A 6 16.49 -3.27 2.95
CA LYS A 6 17.94 -3.46 3.13
C LYS A 6 18.46 -4.66 2.34
N THR A 7 17.65 -5.70 2.20
CA THR A 7 18.00 -6.94 1.46
C THR A 7 17.51 -6.93 0.01
N LYS A 8 16.98 -5.80 -0.49
CA LYS A 8 16.34 -5.68 -1.82
C LYS A 8 15.27 -6.74 -2.10
N THR A 9 14.60 -7.19 -1.06
CA THR A 9 13.53 -8.18 -1.13
C THR A 9 12.20 -7.44 -1.31
N LYS A 10 11.43 -7.82 -2.34
CA LYS A 10 10.11 -7.24 -2.58
C LYS A 10 9.12 -7.64 -1.50
N VAL A 11 8.30 -6.71 -1.04
CA VAL A 11 7.30 -6.96 0.00
C VAL A 11 5.91 -6.62 -0.51
N GLY A 12 5.00 -7.58 -0.38
CA GLY A 12 3.58 -7.39 -0.64
C GLY A 12 2.72 -7.67 0.58
N ILE A 13 1.55 -7.06 0.67
CA ILE A 13 0.53 -7.39 1.67
C ILE A 13 -0.78 -7.80 0.99
N CYS A 14 -1.47 -8.77 1.57
CA CYS A 14 -2.82 -9.15 1.18
C CYS A 14 -3.74 -9.18 2.41
N GLY A 15 -5.05 -9.02 2.16
CA GLY A 15 -6.08 -9.13 3.19
C GLY A 15 -7.07 -7.98 3.16
N GLN A 16 -8.01 -8.01 4.11
CA GLN A 16 -9.05 -6.98 4.23
C GLN A 16 -8.51 -5.65 4.76
N GLY A 17 -7.46 -5.66 5.59
CA GLY A 17 -6.86 -4.45 6.16
C GLY A 17 -6.61 -3.31 5.15
N PRO A 18 -5.85 -3.52 4.05
CA PRO A 18 -5.63 -2.48 3.05
C PRO A 18 -6.87 -2.14 2.18
N SER A 19 -7.92 -2.97 2.22
CA SER A 19 -9.17 -2.73 1.50
C SER A 19 -10.13 -1.88 2.34
N ASP A 20 -10.30 -2.23 3.62
CA ASP A 20 -11.18 -1.52 4.55
C ASP A 20 -10.58 -0.17 5.01
N TYR A 21 -9.24 -0.07 5.08
CA TYR A 21 -8.55 1.12 5.59
C TYR A 21 -7.59 1.72 4.54
N PRO A 22 -8.02 2.73 3.77
CA PRO A 22 -7.16 3.40 2.79
C PRO A 22 -5.99 4.15 3.44
N ASP A 23 -6.15 4.69 4.66
CA ASP A 23 -5.06 5.28 5.45
C ASP A 23 -3.95 4.26 5.76
N PHE A 24 -4.32 2.99 5.99
CA PHE A 24 -3.34 1.94 6.22
C PHE A 24 -2.57 1.60 4.94
N ALA A 25 -3.26 1.57 3.79
CA ALA A 25 -2.60 1.42 2.50
C ALA A 25 -1.66 2.60 2.19
N GLN A 26 -2.07 3.84 2.51
CA GLN A 26 -1.23 5.04 2.41
C GLN A 26 0.04 4.91 3.27
N PHE A 27 -0.10 4.54 4.54
CA PHE A 27 1.03 4.32 5.44
C PHE A 27 2.01 3.27 4.90
N LEU A 28 1.51 2.17 4.34
CA LEU A 28 2.34 1.12 3.76
C LEU A 28 3.10 1.61 2.52
N VAL A 29 2.47 2.46 1.69
CA VAL A 29 3.13 3.12 0.56
C VAL A 29 4.18 4.13 1.03
N GLU A 30 3.92 4.89 2.10
CA GLU A 30 4.92 5.80 2.68
C GLU A 30 6.13 5.05 3.25
N GLU A 31 5.91 3.90 3.90
CA GLU A 31 7.00 2.99 4.30
C GLU A 31 7.69 2.35 3.07
N GLY A 32 7.06 2.43 1.91
CA GLY A 32 7.47 1.97 0.59
C GLY A 32 7.43 0.45 0.44
N ILE A 33 6.26 -0.11 0.70
CA ILE A 33 5.89 -1.44 0.23
C ILE A 33 5.93 -1.52 -1.30
N ASP A 34 6.23 -2.70 -1.86
CA ASP A 34 6.24 -2.88 -3.32
C ASP A 34 4.84 -3.12 -3.89
N THR A 35 4.02 -3.92 -3.19
CA THR A 35 2.69 -4.30 -3.68
C THR A 35 1.65 -4.36 -2.56
N ILE A 36 0.42 -3.97 -2.89
CA ILE A 36 -0.73 -4.08 -1.99
C ILE A 36 -1.86 -4.76 -2.76
N SER A 37 -2.41 -5.83 -2.19
CA SER A 37 -3.59 -6.51 -2.73
C SER A 37 -4.83 -5.98 -2.03
N VAL A 38 -5.75 -5.41 -2.81
CA VAL A 38 -7.01 -4.84 -2.33
C VAL A 38 -8.19 -5.42 -3.11
N THR A 39 -9.37 -5.39 -2.50
CA THR A 39 -10.59 -5.76 -3.19
C THR A 39 -10.90 -4.77 -4.31
N PRO A 40 -11.56 -5.20 -5.41
CA PRO A 40 -11.87 -4.33 -6.55
C PRO A 40 -12.74 -3.13 -6.17
N ASP A 41 -13.66 -3.30 -5.21
CA ASP A 41 -14.50 -2.20 -4.68
C ASP A 41 -13.67 -1.11 -4.01
N SER A 42 -12.66 -1.50 -3.23
CA SER A 42 -11.79 -0.58 -2.50
C SER A 42 -10.62 -0.07 -3.33
N MET A 43 -10.30 -0.74 -4.43
CA MET A 43 -9.17 -0.41 -5.32
C MET A 43 -9.18 1.05 -5.77
N LEU A 44 -10.33 1.58 -6.19
CA LEU A 44 -10.44 2.97 -6.64
C LEU A 44 -10.18 3.98 -5.51
N LYS A 45 -10.62 3.67 -4.28
CA LYS A 45 -10.38 4.53 -3.10
C LYS A 45 -8.90 4.51 -2.74
N THR A 46 -8.31 3.31 -2.67
CA THR A 46 -6.90 3.11 -2.35
C THR A 46 -5.98 3.76 -3.38
N ILE A 47 -6.25 3.61 -4.69
CA ILE A 47 -5.46 4.26 -5.74
C ILE A 47 -5.54 5.79 -5.63
N LYS A 48 -6.74 6.37 -5.42
CA LYS A 48 -6.87 7.82 -5.24
C LYS A 48 -6.11 8.33 -4.02
N ALA A 49 -6.15 7.59 -2.93
CA ALA A 49 -5.45 7.90 -1.68
C ALA A 49 -3.93 7.87 -1.88
N ILE A 50 -3.43 6.83 -2.54
CA ILE A 50 -2.00 6.68 -2.88
C ILE A 50 -1.55 7.77 -3.86
N ALA A 51 -2.30 7.99 -4.94
CA ALA A 51 -1.97 9.00 -5.95
C ALA A 51 -1.88 10.41 -5.34
N LYS A 52 -2.70 10.71 -4.32
CA LYS A 52 -2.62 11.99 -3.60
C LYS A 52 -1.34 12.14 -2.79
N ILE A 53 -0.75 11.04 -2.30
CA ILE A 53 0.55 11.05 -1.62
C ILE A 53 1.69 11.12 -2.64
N GLU A 54 1.65 10.32 -3.71
CA GLU A 54 2.74 10.28 -4.70
C GLU A 54 2.87 11.58 -5.52
N ASN A 55 1.79 12.36 -5.66
CA ASN A 55 1.81 13.64 -6.37
C ASN A 55 2.15 14.84 -5.46
N LYS A 56 2.57 14.60 -4.21
CA LYS A 56 2.95 15.64 -3.26
C LYS A 56 4.46 15.73 -3.13
#